data_AF-A0A7J4EWB2-F1
#
_entry.id   AF-A0A7J4EWB2-F1
#
_cell.length_a   1.000
_cell.length_b   1.000
_cell.length_c   1.000
_cell.angle_alpha   90.00
_cell.angle_beta   90.00
_cell.angle_gamma   90.00
#
_symmetry.space_group_name_H-M   'P 1'
#
loop_
_entity.id
_entity.type
_entity.pdbx_description
1 polymer ?
#
loop_
_entity_poly.entity_id
_entity_poly.type
_entity_poly.pdbx_seq_one_letter_code
_entity_poly.pdbx_strand_id
1 'polypeptide(L)' 'EPTAFLDEERRKKLLNIFKSIRSISQIFIISHHQELEQIADNVIYVTKRGGISKALPAIT' A
#
# COMPACT_ATOMS: atom_id res chain seq x y z
N GLU A 1 -8.83 1.94 -2.44
CA GLU A 1 -7.79 2.77 -1.81
C GLU A 1 -8.27 3.29 -0.47
N PRO A 2 -7.69 2.83 0.66
CA PRO A 2 -8.17 3.18 1.99
C PRO A 2 -7.79 4.62 2.41
N THR A 3 -6.99 5.33 1.61
CA THR A 3 -6.44 6.67 1.91
C THR A 3 -7.04 7.81 1.08
N ALA A 4 -8.02 7.54 0.20
CA ALA A 4 -8.45 8.47 -0.86
C ALA A 4 -8.98 9.84 -0.38
N PHE A 5 -9.30 10.00 0.91
CA PHE A 5 -9.82 11.24 1.50
C PHE A 5 -9.15 11.61 2.83
N LEU A 6 -7.95 11.07 3.09
CA LEU A 6 -7.23 11.33 4.33
C LEU A 6 -6.15 12.39 4.14
N ASP A 7 -6.15 13.37 5.05
CA ASP A 7 -4.99 14.23 5.30
C ASP A 7 -3.78 13.39 5.79
N GLU A 8 -2.61 13.99 5.77
CA GLU A 8 -1.35 13.31 6.11
C GLU A 8 -1.35 12.70 7.53
N GLU A 9 -1.91 13.42 8.50
CA GLU A 9 -1.96 12.96 9.90
C GLU A 9 -2.90 11.76 10.08
N ARG A 10 -4.09 11.79 9.46
CA ARG A 10 -5.02 10.66 9.46
C ARG A 10 -4.44 9.46 8.72
N ARG A 11 -3.66 9.69 7.66
CA ARG A 11 -2.98 8.65 6.91
C ARG A 11 -1.92 7.95 7.78
N LYS A 12 -1.08 8.69 8.50
CA LYS A 12 -0.14 8.13 9.49
C LYS A 12 -0.83 7.31 10.57
N LYS A 13 -1.98 7.77 11.09
CA LYS A 13 -2.78 6.99 12.05
C LYS A 13 -3.26 5.67 11.46
N LEU A 14 -3.77 5.69 10.23
CA LEU A 14 -4.20 4.48 9.54
C LEU A 14 -3.03 3.50 9.31
N LEU A 15 -1.85 4.00 8.94
CA LEU A 15 -0.63 3.19 8.82
C LEU A 15 -0.29 2.46 10.12
N ASN A 16 -0.38 3.15 11.26
CA ASN A 16 -0.12 2.56 12.57
C ASN A 16 -1.16 1.48 12.94
N ILE A 17 -2.43 1.66 12.56
CA ILE A 17 -3.46 0.65 12.73
C ILE A 17 -3.07 -0.62 11.96
N PHE A 18 -2.69 -0.49 10.68
CA PHE A 18 -2.27 -1.65 9.88
C PHE A 18 -1.08 -2.40 10.48
N LYS A 19 -0.07 -1.69 11.00
CA LYS A 19 1.07 -2.31 11.71
C LYS A 19 0.66 -3.09 12.96
N SER A 20 -0.42 -2.69 13.62
CA SER A 20 -0.86 -3.28 14.89
C SER A 20 -1.74 -4.52 14.73
N ILE A 21 -2.32 -4.74 13.54
CA ILE A 21 -3.20 -5.88 13.29
C ILE A 21 -2.35 -7.15 13.19
N ARG A 22 -2.41 -7.99 14.23
CA ARG A 22 -1.72 -9.30 14.26
C ARG A 22 -2.65 -10.49 14.04
N SER A 23 -3.96 -10.27 14.10
CA SER A 23 -4.99 -11.32 14.01
C SER A 23 -5.36 -11.69 12.57
N ILE A 24 -5.05 -10.84 11.60
CA ILE A 24 -5.34 -11.09 10.18
C ILE A 24 -4.08 -11.65 9.54
N SER A 25 -4.18 -12.85 8.96
CA SER A 25 -3.04 -13.55 8.36
C SER A 25 -2.48 -12.87 7.11
N GLN A 26 -3.29 -12.13 6.36
CA GLN A 26 -2.86 -11.44 5.15
C GLN A 26 -3.74 -10.22 4.86
N ILE A 27 -3.10 -9.08 4.56
CA ILE A 27 -3.78 -7.84 4.18
C ILE A 27 -3.20 -7.36 2.84
N PHE A 28 -4.09 -7.05 1.89
CA PHE A 28 -3.72 -6.38 0.64
C PHE A 28 -4.13 -4.92 0.70
N ILE A 29 -3.16 -4.02 0.51
CA ILE A 29 -3.38 -2.58 0.47
C ILE A 29 -3.18 -2.10 -0.97
N ILE A 30 -4.22 -1.53 -1.56
CA ILE A 30 -4.19 -0.97 -2.91
C ILE A 30 -4.22 0.55 -2.80
N SER A 31 -3.16 1.22 -3.22
CA SER A 31 -3.04 2.68 -3.19
C SER A 31 -2.04 3.18 -4.23
N HIS A 32 -2.13 4.47 -4.57
CA HIS A 32 -1.12 5.18 -5.34
C HIS A 32 -0.11 5.95 -4.46
N HIS A 33 -0.25 5.89 -3.12
CA HIS A 33 0.65 6.56 -2.18
C HIS A 33 1.84 5.66 -1.79
N GLN A 34 3.06 6.11 -2.11
CA GLN A 34 4.30 5.34 -1.87
C GLN A 34 4.66 5.18 -0.39
N GLU A 35 4.20 6.05 0.50
CA GLU A 35 4.45 5.97 1.95
C GLU A 35 3.94 4.67 2.59
N LEU A 36 2.95 4.00 1.99
CA LEU A 36 2.44 2.70 2.43
C LEU A 36 3.48 1.58 2.24
N GLU A 37 4.47 1.77 1.37
CA GLU A 37 5.55 0.79 1.14
C GLU A 37 6.36 0.57 2.42
N GLN A 38 6.49 1.59 3.29
CA GLN A 38 7.24 1.51 4.55
C GLN A 38 6.64 0.54 5.58
N ILE A 39 5.41 0.11 5.37
CA ILE A 39 4.68 -0.76 6.31
C ILE A 39 4.37 -2.14 5.72
N ALA A 40 4.66 -2.33 4.44
CA ALA A 40 4.32 -3.54 3.72
C ALA A 40 5.46 -4.55 3.81
N ASP A 41 5.13 -5.82 4.07
CA ASP A 41 6.12 -6.90 4.01
C ASP A 41 6.55 -7.18 2.56
N ASN A 42 5.66 -6.97 1.60
CA ASN A 42 5.89 -7.17 0.18
C ASN A 42 5.21 -6.04 -0.61
N VAL A 43 5.87 -5.57 -1.67
CA VAL A 43 5.37 -4.51 -2.54
C VAL A 43 5.28 -5.00 -3.98
N ILE A 44 4.16 -4.72 -4.65
CA ILE A 44 3.94 -4.96 -6.08
C ILE A 44 3.63 -3.62 -6.75
N TYR A 45 4.50 -3.19 -7.65
CA TYR A 45 4.28 -2.00 -8.46
C TYR A 45 3.43 -2.34 -9.67
N VAL A 46 2.37 -1.57 -9.88
CA VAL A 46 1.51 -1.66 -11.07
C VAL A 46 1.69 -0.42 -11.93
N THR A 47 2.08 -0.61 -13.18
CA THR A 47 2.23 0.47 -14.17
C THR A 47 1.42 0.17 -15.43
N LYS A 48 0.86 1.20 -16.06
CA LYS A 48 0.17 1.07 -17.36
C LYS A 48 1.08 1.59 -18.46
N ARG A 49 1.43 0.75 -19.44
CA ARG A 49 2.23 1.13 -20.62
C ARG A 49 1.56 0.61 -21.89
N GLY A 50 1.28 1.51 -22.84
CA GLY A 50 0.65 1.14 -24.11
C GLY A 50 -0.72 0.46 -23.96
N GLY A 51 -1.53 0.90 -22.99
CA GLY A 51 -2.84 0.29 -22.69
C GLY A 51 -2.77 -1.00 -21.85
N ILE A 52 -1.59 -1.57 -21.64
CA ILE A 52 -1.39 -2.83 -20.91
C ILE A 52 -0.88 -2.55 -19.50
N SER A 53 -1.49 -3.18 -18.50
CA SER A 53 -1.01 -3.16 -17.12
C SER A 53 0.14 -4.14 -16.93
N LYS A 54 1.22 -3.69 -16.28
CA LYS A 54 2.37 -4.51 -15.89
C LYS A 54 2.50 -4.48 -14.37
N ALA A 55 2.59 -5.66 -13.76
CA ALA A 55 2.83 -5.84 -12.33
C ALA A 55 4.25 -6.38 -12.12
N LEU A 56 5.01 -5.73 -11.24
CA LEU A 56 6.39 -6.09 -10.93
C LEU A 56 6.60 -6.05 -9.41
N PRO A 57 7.19 -7.09 -8.79
CA PRO A 57 7.56 -7.01 -7.38
C PRO A 57 8.63 -5.92 -7.19
N ALA A 58 8.63 -5.27 -6.02
CA ALA A 58 9.76 -4.46 -5.61
C ALA A 58 10.99 -5.36 -5.47
N ILE A 59 12.09 -4.98 -6.12
CA ILE A 59 13.36 -5.68 -5.99
C ILE A 59 14.03 -5.12 -4.74
N THR A 60 14.23 -5.97 -3.73
CA THR A 60 14.92 -5.64 -2.48
C THR A 60 16.43 -5.67 -2.67
#